data_AF-A0A6A7KCP9-F1
#
_entry.id   AF-A0A6A7KCP9-F1
#
_cell.length_a   1.000
_cell.length_b   1.000
_cell.length_c   1.000
_cell.angle_alpha   90.00
_cell.angle_beta   90.00
_cell.angle_gamma   90.00
#
_symmetry.space_group_name_H-M   'P 1'
#
loop_
_entity.id
_entity.type
_entity.pdbx_description
1 polymer ?
#
loop_
_entity_poly.entity_id
_entity_poly.type
_entity_poly.pdbx_seq_one_letter_code
_entity_poly.pdbx_strand_id
1 'polypeptide(L)'
;MTGKVLLSQVNINTSYENRFIEPNQTISFNIEEIYQDERGNEAEVLVTEGFTIEVDKENLVNINEDNSITVLGDVLSGEDIVIIIEYKDNKHKTNYTVRKGLESTLNEDGVIINPSDYDAIVNKSRSLPADYIPNDLVKLRVPTQLQNPEINQLRKVAADALFDLFEQGKKEGYTLVARSGYRSYLTQQSLYYGNVESKGQAHADKYSAPPGKSEHQTGLAMDITSADVAFQLSTDFGHTEEGIWVNENAHKFGFIIRYPKGKESIVGYEYEPWHIRYVGVELATKIFESDLTMEEYFELPM
;
A
#
# COMPACT_ATOMS: atom_id res chain seq x y z
N MET A 1 -54.52 30.74 0.86
CA MET A 1 -53.73 30.51 2.07
C MET A 1 -52.35 30.09 1.60
N THR A 2 -51.39 31.01 1.62
CA THR A 2 -49.97 30.70 1.41
C THR A 2 -49.48 30.02 2.66
N GLY A 3 -49.38 28.68 2.63
CA GLY A 3 -48.81 27.91 3.73
C GLY A 3 -47.38 28.37 3.99
N LYS A 4 -46.99 28.47 5.26
CA LYS A 4 -45.62 28.79 5.64
C LYS A 4 -44.73 27.62 5.26
N VAL A 5 -43.74 27.85 4.40
CA VAL A 5 -42.70 26.89 4.04
C VAL A 5 -41.47 27.23 4.88
N LEU A 6 -40.92 26.24 5.58
CA LEU A 6 -39.72 26.40 6.40
C LEU A 6 -38.62 25.49 5.86
N LEU A 7 -37.40 26.01 5.74
CA LEU A 7 -36.21 25.18 5.53
C LEU A 7 -36.11 24.24 6.74
N SER A 8 -36.19 22.94 6.49
CA SER A 8 -36.16 21.92 7.53
C SER A 8 -34.76 21.33 7.69
N GLN A 9 -34.04 21.12 6.59
CA GLN A 9 -32.77 20.40 6.58
C GLN A 9 -31.90 20.77 5.38
N VAL A 10 -30.57 20.60 5.51
CA VAL A 10 -29.63 20.57 4.39
C VAL A 10 -29.01 19.18 4.33
N ASN A 11 -29.05 18.55 3.16
CA ASN A 11 -28.36 17.30 2.89
C ASN A 11 -27.15 17.57 2.00
N ILE A 12 -26.03 16.92 2.33
CA ILE A 12 -24.81 16.95 1.52
C ILE A 12 -24.42 15.51 1.27
N ASN A 13 -24.48 15.10 0.01
CA ASN A 13 -24.21 13.75 -0.46
C ASN A 13 -23.04 13.76 -1.44
N THR A 14 -22.32 12.65 -1.51
CA THR A 14 -21.16 12.45 -2.36
C THR A 14 -21.39 11.29 -3.33
N SER A 15 -20.81 11.33 -4.52
CA SER A 15 -20.96 10.25 -5.52
C SER A 15 -20.41 8.90 -5.09
N TYR A 16 -19.55 8.87 -4.08
CA TYR A 16 -19.01 7.67 -3.47
C TYR A 16 -19.48 7.55 -2.02
N GLU A 17 -20.29 6.52 -1.74
CA GLU A 17 -20.69 6.14 -0.38
C GLU A 17 -19.60 5.29 0.31
N ASN A 18 -18.83 4.54 -0.48
CA ASN A 18 -17.71 3.76 0.01
C ASN A 18 -16.55 4.70 0.34
N ARG A 19 -15.88 4.47 1.47
CA ARG A 19 -14.73 5.27 1.92
C ARG A 19 -13.45 5.01 1.12
N PHE A 20 -13.53 4.30 -0.01
CA PHE A 20 -12.41 4.03 -0.89
C PHE A 20 -12.62 4.69 -2.24
N ILE A 21 -11.54 5.24 -2.80
CA ILE A 21 -11.53 5.85 -4.12
C ILE A 21 -10.26 5.44 -4.88
N GLU A 22 -10.35 5.28 -6.19
CA GLU A 22 -9.19 5.00 -7.03
C GLU A 22 -8.56 6.28 -7.59
N PRO A 23 -7.25 6.28 -7.92
CA PRO A 23 -6.65 7.35 -8.70
C PRO A 23 -7.41 7.62 -10.01
N ASN A 24 -7.47 8.89 -10.43
CA ASN A 24 -8.25 9.39 -11.57
C ASN A 24 -9.78 9.33 -11.44
N GLN A 25 -10.33 8.86 -10.31
CA GLN A 25 -11.77 8.97 -10.07
C GLN A 25 -12.17 10.37 -9.60
N THR A 26 -13.39 10.77 -9.93
CA THR A 26 -13.94 12.10 -9.65
C THR A 26 -15.10 12.01 -8.65
N ILE A 27 -14.94 12.64 -7.49
CA ILE A 27 -15.96 12.80 -6.47
C ILE A 27 -16.84 13.99 -6.85
N SER A 28 -18.12 13.74 -7.07
CA SER A 28 -19.13 14.78 -7.26
C SER A 28 -19.95 14.94 -5.98
N PHE A 29 -20.51 16.14 -5.80
CA PHE A 29 -21.29 16.50 -4.62
C PHE A 29 -22.70 16.91 -5.01
N ASN A 30 -23.67 16.53 -4.19
CA ASN A 30 -25.04 16.99 -4.29
C ASN A 30 -25.42 17.64 -2.96
N ILE A 31 -25.78 18.93 -2.99
CA ILE A 31 -26.21 19.70 -1.83
C ILE A 31 -27.68 20.05 -2.04
N GLU A 32 -28.53 19.60 -1.13
CA GLU A 32 -29.98 19.75 -1.22
C GLU A 32 -30.52 20.49 0.00
N GLU A 33 -31.35 21.49 -0.23
CA GLU A 33 -32.18 22.09 0.79
C GLU A 33 -33.53 21.40 0.81
N ILE A 34 -33.88 20.83 1.96
CA ILE A 34 -35.21 20.26 2.18
C ILE A 34 -36.07 21.30 2.88
N TYR A 35 -37.22 21.57 2.28
CA TYR A 35 -38.24 22.45 2.82
C TYR A 35 -39.46 21.62 3.19
N GLN A 36 -40.06 21.91 4.34
CA GLN A 36 -41.28 21.24 4.79
C GLN A 36 -42.41 22.25 4.98
N ASP A 37 -43.61 21.88 4.51
CA ASP A 37 -44.83 22.65 4.75
C ASP A 37 -45.54 22.24 6.06
N GLU A 38 -46.56 23.00 6.47
CA GLU A 38 -47.33 22.74 7.70
C GLU A 38 -48.13 21.41 7.67
N ARG A 39 -48.23 20.75 6.51
CA ARG A 39 -48.89 19.45 6.34
C ARG A 39 -47.88 18.29 6.30
N GLY A 40 -46.59 18.60 6.44
CA GLY A 40 -45.50 17.63 6.41
C GLY A 40 -45.01 17.26 5.01
N ASN A 41 -45.48 17.94 3.95
CA ASN A 41 -44.97 17.68 2.59
C ASN A 41 -43.58 18.29 2.45
N GLU A 42 -42.67 17.57 1.81
CA GLU A 42 -41.30 17.98 1.58
C GLU A 42 -41.08 18.40 0.12
N ALA A 43 -40.21 19.39 -0.07
CA ALA A 43 -39.69 19.81 -1.37
C ALA A 43 -38.18 19.96 -1.27
N GLU A 44 -37.47 19.38 -2.24
CA GLU A 44 -36.02 19.40 -2.33
C GLU A 44 -35.58 20.44 -3.37
N VAL A 45 -34.58 21.25 -3.03
CA VAL A 45 -33.98 22.25 -3.93
C VAL A 45 -32.48 22.00 -4.01
N LEU A 46 -31.98 21.74 -5.21
CA LEU A 46 -30.55 21.61 -5.48
C LEU A 46 -29.84 22.96 -5.31
N VAL A 47 -28.76 22.95 -4.54
CA VAL A 47 -27.86 24.08 -4.34
C VAL A 47 -26.72 24.00 -5.34
N THR A 48 -26.57 25.05 -6.15
CA THR A 48 -25.52 25.13 -7.18
C THR A 48 -24.44 26.18 -6.89
N GLU A 49 -24.64 27.03 -5.88
CA GLU A 49 -23.71 28.10 -5.52
C GLU A 49 -23.81 28.46 -4.02
N GLY A 50 -22.83 29.22 -3.51
CA GLY A 50 -22.84 29.72 -2.13
C GLY A 50 -22.40 28.72 -1.07
N PHE A 51 -21.79 27.60 -1.47
CA PHE A 51 -21.06 26.67 -0.60
C PHE A 51 -19.55 26.80 -0.84
N THR A 52 -18.76 26.28 0.09
CA THR A 52 -17.30 26.18 -0.04
C THR A 52 -16.85 24.73 0.09
N ILE A 53 -15.79 24.37 -0.63
CA ILE A 53 -15.12 23.08 -0.53
C ILE A 53 -13.68 23.32 -0.09
N GLU A 54 -13.24 22.59 0.93
CA GLU A 54 -11.86 22.54 1.41
C GLU A 54 -11.38 21.09 1.35
N VAL A 55 -10.13 20.89 0.93
CA VAL A 55 -9.46 19.58 0.91
C VAL A 55 -8.19 19.68 1.72
N ASP A 56 -7.96 18.76 2.66
CA ASP A 56 -6.79 18.80 3.56
C ASP A 56 -5.45 18.65 2.82
N LYS A 57 -5.43 17.81 1.78
CA LYS A 57 -4.25 17.53 0.93
C LYS A 57 -4.52 17.92 -0.51
N GLU A 58 -4.53 19.23 -0.79
CA GLU A 58 -4.74 19.76 -2.14
C GLU A 58 -3.73 19.23 -3.17
N ASN A 59 -2.54 18.78 -2.74
CA ASN A 59 -1.53 18.20 -3.63
C ASN A 59 -1.86 16.79 -4.14
N LEU A 60 -2.96 16.18 -3.69
CA LEU A 60 -3.42 14.85 -4.12
C LEU A 60 -4.61 14.91 -5.08
N VAL A 61 -5.18 16.10 -5.32
CA VAL A 61 -6.42 16.24 -6.08
C VAL A 61 -6.39 17.45 -7.01
N ASN A 62 -7.27 17.44 -7.99
CA ASN A 62 -7.68 18.63 -8.73
C ASN A 62 -9.13 18.97 -8.36
N ILE A 63 -9.38 20.22 -7.98
CA ILE A 63 -10.73 20.76 -7.84
C ILE A 63 -11.16 21.32 -9.21
N ASN A 64 -12.20 20.75 -9.80
CA ASN A 64 -12.70 21.09 -11.12
C ASN A 64 -13.58 22.34 -11.08
N GLU A 65 -13.83 22.95 -12.25
CA GLU A 65 -14.69 24.15 -12.37
C GLU A 65 -16.14 23.90 -11.91
N ASP A 66 -16.62 22.66 -11.99
CA ASP A 66 -17.93 22.24 -11.52
C ASP A 66 -17.96 21.86 -10.03
N ASN A 67 -16.89 22.17 -9.29
CA ASN A 67 -16.66 21.83 -7.89
C ASN A 67 -16.53 20.32 -7.60
N SER A 68 -16.45 19.46 -8.61
CA SER A 68 -16.06 18.06 -8.40
C SER A 68 -14.57 17.94 -8.10
N ILE A 69 -14.16 16.86 -7.42
CA ILE A 69 -12.78 16.64 -6.99
C ILE A 69 -12.24 15.39 -7.65
N THR A 70 -11.18 15.51 -8.45
CA THR A 70 -10.53 14.37 -9.11
C THR A 70 -9.24 13.99 -8.40
N VAL A 71 -9.11 12.73 -8.01
CA VAL A 71 -7.87 12.20 -7.40
C VAL A 71 -6.79 12.12 -8.47
N LEU A 72 -5.59 12.63 -8.19
CA LEU A 72 -4.48 12.57 -9.14
C LEU A 72 -4.06 11.11 -9.41
N GLY A 73 -3.58 10.85 -10.63
CA GLY A 73 -3.32 9.48 -11.09
C GLY A 73 -2.13 8.77 -10.43
N ASP A 74 -1.21 9.53 -9.84
CA ASP A 74 0.01 9.06 -9.19
C ASP A 74 -0.11 8.95 -7.66
N VAL A 75 -1.29 9.23 -7.10
CA VAL A 75 -1.55 9.09 -5.66
C VAL A 75 -1.40 7.63 -5.24
N LEU A 76 -0.64 7.43 -4.17
CA LEU A 76 -0.38 6.11 -3.62
C LEU A 76 -1.62 5.58 -2.88
N SER A 77 -1.83 4.26 -2.95
CA SER A 77 -2.78 3.61 -2.05
C SER A 77 -2.41 3.91 -0.59
N GLY A 78 -3.44 3.97 0.26
CA GLY A 78 -3.32 4.31 1.67
C GLY A 78 -3.42 5.81 1.97
N GLU A 79 -3.22 6.71 1.00
CA GLU A 79 -3.42 8.14 1.24
C GLU A 79 -4.88 8.45 1.60
N ASP A 80 -5.10 9.20 2.68
CA ASP A 80 -6.40 9.75 3.02
C ASP A 80 -6.59 11.15 2.44
N ILE A 81 -7.79 11.41 1.90
CA ILE A 81 -8.26 12.69 1.37
C ILE A 81 -9.49 13.09 2.17
N VAL A 82 -9.38 14.16 2.93
CA VAL A 82 -10.46 14.71 3.74
C VAL A 82 -11.07 15.90 3.04
N ILE A 83 -12.36 15.82 2.78
CA ILE A 83 -13.13 16.87 2.11
C ILE A 83 -14.12 17.46 3.09
N ILE A 84 -14.12 18.78 3.17
CA ILE A 84 -15.00 19.57 4.02
C ILE A 84 -15.85 20.46 3.12
N ILE A 85 -17.16 20.35 3.26
CA ILE A 85 -18.14 21.15 2.53
C ILE A 85 -18.92 21.97 3.54
N GLU A 86 -18.93 23.28 3.36
CA GLU A 86 -19.68 24.20 4.20
C GLU A 86 -20.75 24.92 3.38
N TYR A 87 -21.98 24.90 3.88
CA TYR A 87 -23.11 25.60 3.29
C TYR A 87 -24.03 26.13 4.38
N LYS A 88 -24.19 27.46 4.45
CA LYS A 88 -24.85 28.16 5.56
C LYS A 88 -24.21 27.75 6.89
N ASP A 89 -25.00 27.31 7.86
CA ASP A 89 -24.53 26.85 9.17
C ASP A 89 -24.21 25.35 9.20
N ASN A 90 -24.23 24.66 8.05
CA ASN A 90 -23.99 23.22 7.94
C ASN A 90 -22.56 22.94 7.44
N LYS A 91 -21.91 21.98 8.10
CA LYS A 91 -20.57 21.49 7.74
C LYS A 91 -20.62 19.98 7.59
N HIS A 92 -20.25 19.49 6.41
CA HIS A 92 -20.12 18.07 6.12
C HIS A 92 -18.65 17.72 5.92
N LYS A 93 -18.16 16.72 6.65
CA LYS A 93 -16.80 16.21 6.54
C LYS A 93 -16.85 14.77 6.10
N THR A 94 -16.21 14.46 4.98
CA THR A 94 -16.03 13.09 4.48
C THR A 94 -14.54 12.76 4.34
N ASN A 95 -14.20 11.47 4.42
CA ASN A 95 -12.84 10.98 4.26
C ASN A 95 -12.83 9.82 3.27
N TYR A 96 -11.94 9.90 2.29
CA TYR A 96 -11.68 8.85 1.32
C TYR A 96 -10.26 8.34 1.46
N THR A 97 -10.09 7.04 1.58
CA THR A 97 -8.80 6.37 1.45
C THR A 97 -8.58 5.99 0.00
N VAL A 98 -7.47 6.42 -0.59
CA VAL A 98 -7.07 5.99 -1.92
C VAL A 98 -6.70 4.51 -1.88
N ARG A 99 -7.29 3.70 -2.75
CA ARG A 99 -7.00 2.28 -2.87
C ARG A 99 -7.10 1.86 -4.33
N LYS A 100 -5.98 1.55 -4.97
CA LYS A 100 -5.97 1.06 -6.36
C LYS A 100 -6.67 -0.30 -6.46
N GLY A 101 -7.57 -0.42 -7.41
CA GLY A 101 -8.23 -1.70 -7.74
C GLY A 101 -7.24 -2.69 -8.35
N LEU A 102 -7.36 -3.97 -7.98
CA LEU A 102 -6.50 -5.03 -8.51
C LEU A 102 -6.98 -5.61 -9.84
N GLU A 103 -8.24 -5.40 -10.22
CA GLU A 103 -8.86 -6.06 -11.38
C GLU A 103 -8.20 -5.73 -12.72
N SER A 104 -7.61 -4.53 -12.84
CA SER A 104 -6.97 -4.03 -14.07
C SER A 104 -5.45 -4.16 -14.06
N THR A 105 -4.86 -4.81 -13.06
CA THR A 105 -3.40 -4.81 -12.86
C THR A 105 -2.68 -6.02 -13.46
N LEU A 106 -3.41 -6.95 -14.07
CA LEU A 106 -2.87 -8.14 -14.74
C LEU A 106 -3.26 -8.17 -16.22
N ASN A 107 -2.40 -8.73 -17.05
CA ASN A 107 -2.78 -9.19 -18.39
C ASN A 107 -3.40 -10.61 -18.35
N GLU A 108 -3.80 -11.12 -19.51
CA GLU A 108 -4.42 -12.45 -19.66
C GLU A 108 -3.54 -13.62 -19.16
N ASP A 109 -2.23 -13.43 -19.09
CA ASP A 109 -1.25 -14.43 -18.65
C ASP A 109 -0.92 -14.33 -17.13
N GLY A 110 -1.59 -13.45 -16.39
CA GLY A 110 -1.31 -13.21 -14.97
C GLY A 110 -0.05 -12.40 -14.70
N VAL A 111 0.44 -11.65 -15.69
CA VAL A 111 1.59 -10.74 -15.59
C VAL A 111 1.12 -9.34 -15.21
N ILE A 112 1.78 -8.75 -14.22
CA ILE A 112 1.51 -7.40 -13.71
C ILE A 112 1.87 -6.36 -14.77
N ILE A 113 0.92 -5.47 -15.09
CA ILE A 113 1.09 -4.43 -16.12
C ILE A 113 1.61 -3.09 -15.56
N ASN A 114 1.54 -2.91 -14.25
CA ASN A 114 2.04 -1.76 -13.49
C ASN A 114 3.18 -2.16 -12.53
N PRO A 115 4.27 -2.78 -13.00
CA PRO A 115 5.28 -3.40 -12.13
C PRO A 115 6.07 -2.40 -11.26
N SER A 116 5.99 -1.10 -11.56
CA SER A 116 6.62 -0.02 -10.79
C SER A 116 5.78 0.52 -9.64
N ASP A 117 4.55 0.07 -9.48
CA ASP A 117 3.68 0.53 -8.41
C ASP A 117 4.14 -0.04 -7.05
N TYR A 118 4.13 0.80 -6.00
CA TYR A 118 4.59 0.37 -4.67
C TYR A 118 3.67 -0.66 -4.04
N ASP A 119 2.40 -0.65 -4.41
CA ASP A 119 1.34 -1.56 -4.00
C ASP A 119 1.15 -2.74 -4.97
N ALA A 120 2.05 -2.93 -5.96
CA ALA A 120 2.02 -4.10 -6.82
C ALA A 120 2.17 -5.39 -5.99
N ILE A 121 1.13 -6.22 -5.96
CA ILE A 121 1.14 -7.53 -5.30
C ILE A 121 1.78 -8.56 -6.24
N VAL A 122 2.99 -8.99 -5.89
CA VAL A 122 3.75 -10.06 -6.56
C VAL A 122 3.70 -11.29 -5.67
N ASN A 123 3.18 -12.40 -6.19
CA ASN A 123 3.02 -13.63 -5.41
C ASN A 123 2.91 -14.86 -6.33
N LYS A 124 2.42 -15.99 -5.80
CA LYS A 124 2.30 -17.25 -6.55
C LYS A 124 1.35 -17.18 -7.73
N SER A 125 0.37 -16.28 -7.76
CA SER A 125 -0.58 -16.11 -8.87
C SER A 125 -0.29 -14.90 -9.76
N ARG A 126 0.56 -13.96 -9.32
CA ARG A 126 0.80 -12.67 -9.96
C ARG A 126 2.29 -12.46 -10.22
N SER A 127 2.72 -12.51 -11.49
CA SER A 127 4.13 -12.40 -11.87
C SER A 127 4.49 -11.02 -12.41
N LEU A 128 5.72 -10.57 -12.19
CA LEU A 128 6.32 -9.44 -12.87
C LEU A 128 6.74 -9.83 -14.29
N PRO A 129 6.80 -8.86 -15.23
CA PRO A 129 7.41 -9.06 -16.54
C PRO A 129 8.86 -9.56 -16.41
N ALA A 130 9.28 -10.45 -17.31
CA ALA A 130 10.61 -11.06 -17.25
C ALA A 130 11.75 -10.05 -17.48
N ASP A 131 11.47 -8.98 -18.22
CA ASP A 131 12.37 -7.87 -18.52
C ASP A 131 12.26 -6.69 -17.54
N TYR A 132 11.37 -6.78 -16.54
CA TYR A 132 11.20 -5.70 -15.58
C TYR A 132 12.43 -5.54 -14.69
N ILE A 133 13.03 -4.36 -14.78
CA ILE A 133 14.12 -3.86 -13.94
C ILE A 133 13.73 -2.44 -13.51
N PRO A 134 13.65 -2.13 -12.21
CA PRO A 134 13.38 -0.77 -11.76
C PRO A 134 14.48 0.19 -12.25
N ASN A 135 14.08 1.36 -12.75
CA ASN A 135 14.98 2.35 -13.33
C ASN A 135 15.69 3.24 -12.29
N ASP A 136 15.34 3.08 -11.00
CA ASP A 136 15.74 3.91 -9.87
C ASP A 136 16.44 3.12 -8.76
N LEU A 137 17.04 1.97 -9.11
CA LEU A 137 17.85 1.17 -8.18
C LEU A 137 19.09 1.96 -7.72
N VAL A 138 19.29 2.02 -6.41
CA VAL A 138 20.46 2.65 -5.78
C VAL A 138 21.13 1.70 -4.80
N LYS A 139 22.43 1.88 -4.59
CA LYS A 139 23.18 1.14 -3.59
C LYS A 139 22.68 1.49 -2.18
N LEU A 140 22.55 0.47 -1.33
CA LEU A 140 22.19 0.64 0.07
C LEU A 140 23.22 1.49 0.85
N ARG A 141 22.71 2.29 1.79
CA ARG A 141 23.49 3.13 2.71
C ARG A 141 23.49 2.57 4.14
N VAL A 142 23.19 1.28 4.29
CA VAL A 142 23.12 0.55 5.56
C VAL A 142 24.14 -0.59 5.59
N PRO A 143 24.48 -1.17 6.76
CA PRO A 143 25.32 -2.37 6.82
C PRO A 143 24.74 -3.52 5.99
N THR A 144 25.59 -4.18 5.20
CA THR A 144 25.21 -5.32 4.34
C THR A 144 26.01 -6.56 4.71
N GLN A 145 25.35 -7.71 4.87
CA GLN A 145 26.00 -8.95 5.28
C GLN A 145 26.87 -9.56 4.16
N LEU A 146 26.43 -9.45 2.91
CA LEU A 146 27.10 -10.07 1.76
C LEU A 146 27.67 -9.00 0.84
N GLN A 147 28.84 -9.30 0.26
CA GLN A 147 29.49 -8.43 -0.73
C GLN A 147 28.98 -8.73 -2.15
N ASN A 148 27.67 -8.61 -2.36
CA ASN A 148 27.05 -8.78 -3.68
C ASN A 148 26.35 -7.46 -4.09
N PRO A 149 26.81 -6.78 -5.17
CA PRO A 149 26.22 -5.51 -5.60
C PRO A 149 24.74 -5.57 -5.96
N GLU A 150 24.25 -6.66 -6.55
CA GLU A 150 22.85 -6.79 -7.00
C GLU A 150 21.90 -6.75 -5.80
N ILE A 151 22.15 -7.58 -4.79
CA ILE A 151 21.30 -7.67 -3.60
C ILE A 151 21.53 -6.51 -2.63
N ASN A 152 22.59 -5.72 -2.82
CA ASN A 152 22.86 -4.51 -2.05
C ASN A 152 22.25 -3.26 -2.71
N GLN A 153 21.10 -3.44 -3.37
CA GLN A 153 20.32 -2.39 -3.99
C GLN A 153 18.84 -2.49 -3.61
N LEU A 154 18.19 -1.33 -3.58
CA LEU A 154 16.73 -1.17 -3.56
C LEU A 154 16.38 -0.02 -4.49
N ARG A 155 15.11 0.11 -4.86
CA ARG A 155 14.60 1.35 -5.44
C ARG A 155 14.86 2.50 -4.48
N LYS A 156 15.18 3.67 -5.00
CA LYS A 156 15.64 4.82 -4.21
C LYS A 156 14.76 5.10 -2.99
N VAL A 157 13.45 5.14 -3.16
CA VAL A 157 12.49 5.41 -2.08
C VAL A 157 12.60 4.39 -0.94
N ALA A 158 12.68 3.10 -1.26
CA ALA A 158 12.81 2.03 -0.29
C ALA A 158 14.21 2.02 0.35
N ALA A 159 15.26 2.37 -0.42
CA ALA A 159 16.61 2.49 0.11
C ALA A 159 16.73 3.62 1.15
N ASP A 160 16.09 4.76 0.89
CA ASP A 160 16.04 5.90 1.81
C ASP A 160 15.23 5.56 3.07
N ALA A 161 14.06 4.95 2.90
CA ALA A 161 13.25 4.48 4.02
C ALA A 161 13.96 3.41 4.87
N LEU A 162 14.69 2.48 4.24
CA LEU A 162 15.47 1.46 4.96
C LEU A 162 16.59 2.09 5.78
N PHE A 163 17.24 3.13 5.24
CA PHE A 163 18.24 3.90 5.97
C PHE A 163 17.64 4.55 7.22
N ASP A 164 16.46 5.18 7.10
CA ASP A 164 15.78 5.81 8.23
C ASP A 164 15.34 4.79 9.28
N LEU A 165 14.81 3.63 8.85
CA LEU A 165 14.47 2.51 9.74
C LEU A 165 15.70 2.04 10.54
N PHE A 166 16.83 1.82 9.87
CA PHE A 166 18.05 1.33 10.51
C PHE A 166 18.67 2.37 11.45
N GLU A 167 18.68 3.64 11.06
CA GLU A 167 19.16 4.72 11.92
C GLU A 167 18.27 4.91 13.14
N GLN A 168 16.95 4.76 13.01
CA GLN A 168 16.05 4.79 14.16
C GLN A 168 16.27 3.58 15.08
N GLY A 169 16.35 2.37 14.52
CA GLY A 169 16.63 1.17 15.30
C GLY A 169 17.93 1.30 16.09
N LYS A 170 18.99 1.79 15.43
CA LYS A 170 20.28 2.04 16.06
C LYS A 170 20.21 3.06 17.21
N LYS A 171 19.43 4.13 17.07
CA LYS A 171 19.22 5.11 18.16
C LYS A 171 18.54 4.49 19.37
N GLU A 172 17.70 3.49 19.14
CA GLU A 172 16.96 2.76 20.18
C GLU A 172 17.73 1.52 20.70
N GLY A 173 18.91 1.23 20.16
CA GLY A 173 19.79 0.14 20.61
C GLY A 173 19.75 -1.13 19.76
N TYR A 174 18.98 -1.14 18.68
CA TYR A 174 18.81 -2.28 17.77
C TYR A 174 19.81 -2.24 16.61
N THR A 175 20.49 -3.34 16.32
CA THR A 175 21.48 -3.39 15.22
C THR A 175 21.02 -4.32 14.11
N LEU A 176 20.44 -3.71 13.08
CA LEU A 176 19.98 -4.39 11.86
C LEU A 176 21.06 -4.44 10.78
N VAL A 177 21.03 -5.50 9.97
CA VAL A 177 21.91 -5.70 8.81
C VAL A 177 21.07 -6.11 7.61
N ALA A 178 21.30 -5.50 6.46
CA ALA A 178 20.67 -5.90 5.21
C ALA A 178 21.31 -7.19 4.69
N ARG A 179 20.47 -8.16 4.31
CA ARG A 179 20.91 -9.43 3.75
C ARG A 179 20.67 -9.45 2.24
N SER A 180 19.45 -9.20 1.77
CA SER A 180 19.12 -9.35 0.36
C SER A 180 18.01 -8.41 -0.10
N GLY A 181 18.36 -7.42 -0.93
CA GLY A 181 17.43 -6.51 -1.61
C GLY A 181 17.08 -7.00 -3.00
N TYR A 182 17.33 -6.17 -4.01
CA TYR A 182 16.97 -6.45 -5.40
C TYR A 182 17.56 -7.77 -5.92
N ARG A 183 16.74 -8.52 -6.66
CA ARG A 183 17.18 -9.70 -7.44
C ARG A 183 16.51 -9.67 -8.80
N SER A 184 17.31 -9.70 -9.86
CA SER A 184 16.80 -9.76 -11.22
C SER A 184 16.04 -11.05 -11.50
N TYR A 185 15.20 -11.03 -12.54
CA TYR A 185 14.51 -12.22 -13.02
C TYR A 185 15.47 -13.38 -13.31
N LEU A 186 16.62 -13.10 -13.95
CA LEU A 186 17.62 -14.12 -14.30
C LEU A 186 18.33 -14.70 -13.08
N THR A 187 18.63 -13.87 -12.08
CA THR A 187 19.15 -14.35 -10.80
C THR A 187 18.13 -15.24 -10.11
N GLN A 188 16.86 -14.84 -10.07
CA GLN A 188 15.78 -15.65 -9.50
C GLN A 188 15.60 -16.98 -10.24
N GLN A 189 15.67 -16.95 -11.58
CA GLN A 189 15.59 -18.13 -12.43
C GLN A 189 16.70 -19.13 -12.10
N SER A 190 17.94 -18.65 -11.98
CA SER A 190 19.10 -19.48 -11.65
C SER A 190 18.98 -20.12 -10.26
N LEU A 191 18.53 -19.35 -9.26
CA LEU A 191 18.29 -19.84 -7.90
C LEU A 191 17.19 -20.92 -7.86
N TYR A 192 16.08 -20.67 -8.54
CA TYR A 192 14.95 -21.59 -8.59
C TYR A 192 15.34 -22.91 -9.23
N TYR A 193 15.92 -22.90 -10.44
CA TYR A 193 16.30 -24.14 -11.12
C TYR A 193 17.44 -24.89 -10.43
N GLY A 194 18.37 -24.18 -9.77
CA GLY A 194 19.37 -24.83 -8.91
C GLY A 194 18.74 -25.57 -7.71
N ASN A 195 17.68 -25.02 -7.13
CA ASN A 195 16.90 -25.70 -6.08
C ASN A 195 16.11 -26.91 -6.64
N VAL A 196 15.53 -26.79 -7.83
CA VAL A 196 14.86 -27.91 -8.51
C VAL A 196 15.83 -29.06 -8.75
N GLU A 197 17.02 -28.76 -9.28
CA GLU A 197 18.05 -29.75 -9.57
C GLU A 197 18.56 -30.44 -8.29
N SER A 198 18.80 -29.68 -7.23
CA SER A 198 19.40 -30.20 -6.00
C SER A 198 18.42 -30.85 -5.02
N LYS A 199 17.17 -30.38 -4.96
CA LYS A 199 16.18 -30.77 -3.93
C LYS A 199 14.81 -31.18 -4.48
N GLY A 200 14.61 -31.08 -5.78
CA GLY A 200 13.37 -31.45 -6.47
C GLY A 200 12.34 -30.31 -6.54
N GLN A 201 11.43 -30.43 -7.50
CA GLN A 201 10.43 -29.41 -7.84
C GLN A 201 9.53 -29.03 -6.65
N ALA A 202 8.98 -30.03 -5.94
CA ALA A 202 8.08 -29.78 -4.82
C ALA A 202 8.74 -29.00 -3.67
N HIS A 203 10.04 -29.19 -3.44
CA HIS A 203 10.80 -28.39 -2.48
C HIS A 203 10.99 -26.95 -2.99
N ALA A 204 11.36 -26.80 -4.27
CA ALA A 204 11.53 -25.48 -4.87
C ALA A 204 10.24 -24.65 -4.84
N ASP A 205 9.10 -25.22 -5.25
CA ASP A 205 7.78 -24.55 -5.25
C ASP A 205 7.34 -24.09 -3.85
N LYS A 206 7.83 -24.79 -2.82
CA LYS A 206 7.52 -24.49 -1.43
C LYS A 206 8.39 -23.36 -0.86
N TYR A 207 9.70 -23.37 -1.13
CA TYR A 207 10.69 -22.52 -0.47
C TYR A 207 11.33 -21.45 -1.36
N SER A 208 11.05 -21.45 -2.66
CA SER A 208 11.64 -20.53 -3.62
C SER A 208 10.57 -20.04 -4.60
N ALA A 209 10.41 -18.72 -4.68
CA ALA A 209 9.56 -18.14 -5.71
C ALA A 209 10.04 -18.54 -7.12
N PRO A 210 9.14 -18.92 -8.04
CA PRO A 210 9.46 -18.99 -9.47
C PRO A 210 9.94 -17.62 -10.00
N PRO A 211 10.71 -17.57 -11.09
CA PRO A 211 11.12 -16.30 -11.68
C PRO A 211 9.90 -15.47 -12.09
N GLY A 212 9.95 -14.16 -11.82
CA GLY A 212 8.80 -13.25 -11.95
C GLY A 212 7.88 -13.22 -10.71
N LYS A 213 7.92 -14.21 -9.83
CA LYS A 213 7.03 -14.29 -8.65
C LYS A 213 7.69 -13.94 -7.32
N SER A 214 8.88 -13.34 -7.39
CA SER A 214 9.63 -12.88 -6.22
C SER A 214 9.50 -11.36 -6.07
N GLU A 215 9.13 -10.91 -4.87
CA GLU A 215 9.07 -9.48 -4.59
C GLU A 215 10.43 -8.79 -4.69
N HIS A 216 11.55 -9.51 -4.55
CA HIS A 216 12.88 -8.89 -4.70
C HIS A 216 13.10 -8.29 -6.09
N GLN A 217 12.42 -8.77 -7.12
CA GLN A 217 12.50 -8.19 -8.45
C GLN A 217 11.87 -6.79 -8.52
N THR A 218 10.95 -6.45 -7.59
CA THR A 218 10.41 -5.08 -7.48
C THR A 218 11.46 -4.07 -7.02
N GLY A 219 12.54 -4.53 -6.37
CA GLY A 219 13.47 -3.64 -5.65
C GLY A 219 12.83 -2.93 -4.45
N LEU A 220 11.68 -3.38 -3.97
CA LEU A 220 10.96 -2.87 -2.79
C LEU A 220 10.97 -3.84 -1.61
N ALA A 221 11.45 -5.07 -1.81
CA ALA A 221 11.60 -6.07 -0.75
C ALA A 221 13.06 -6.13 -0.26
N MET A 222 13.22 -6.25 1.05
CA MET A 222 14.52 -6.41 1.71
C MET A 222 14.43 -7.53 2.74
N ASP A 223 15.34 -8.48 2.66
CA ASP A 223 15.64 -9.38 3.78
C ASP A 223 16.60 -8.68 4.74
N ILE A 224 16.23 -8.59 6.02
CA ILE A 224 17.07 -8.05 7.08
C ILE A 224 17.44 -9.14 8.09
N THR A 225 18.48 -8.90 8.88
CA THR A 225 18.96 -9.85 9.90
C THR A 225 19.68 -9.11 11.02
N SER A 226 20.09 -9.82 12.06
CA SER A 226 20.87 -9.30 13.17
C SER A 226 21.94 -10.31 13.63
N ALA A 227 22.82 -9.87 14.53
CA ALA A 227 23.85 -10.74 15.11
C ALA A 227 23.24 -11.87 15.94
N ASP A 228 22.08 -11.65 16.56
CA ASP A 228 21.39 -12.61 17.44
C ASP A 228 20.93 -13.87 16.71
N VAL A 229 20.69 -13.78 15.40
CA VAL A 229 20.42 -14.94 14.52
C VAL A 229 21.63 -15.33 13.67
N ALA A 230 22.85 -14.95 14.10
CA ALA A 230 24.09 -15.20 13.37
C ALA A 230 24.02 -14.76 11.88
N PHE A 231 23.33 -13.64 11.64
CA PHE A 231 23.08 -13.07 10.31
C PHE A 231 22.34 -14.01 9.33
N GLN A 232 21.61 -15.00 9.85
CA GLN A 232 20.78 -15.90 9.06
C GLN A 232 19.39 -15.32 8.80
N LEU A 233 18.73 -15.86 7.78
CA LEU A 233 17.31 -15.64 7.52
C LEU A 233 16.56 -16.84 8.11
N SER A 234 15.97 -16.63 9.28
CA SER A 234 15.29 -17.68 10.04
C SER A 234 14.13 -17.10 10.83
N THR A 235 13.13 -17.93 11.13
CA THR A 235 11.96 -17.55 11.93
C THR A 235 12.34 -17.04 13.32
N ASP A 236 13.48 -17.48 13.83
CA ASP A 236 14.05 -17.04 15.11
C ASP A 236 14.30 -15.53 15.17
N PHE A 237 14.47 -14.86 14.01
CA PHE A 237 14.62 -13.40 13.96
C PHE A 237 13.41 -12.70 14.59
N GLY A 238 12.19 -13.19 14.34
CA GLY A 238 10.97 -12.64 14.93
C GLY A 238 10.84 -12.85 16.45
N HIS A 239 11.79 -13.56 17.08
CA HIS A 239 11.88 -13.74 18.53
C HIS A 239 13.02 -12.93 19.16
N THR A 240 13.86 -12.28 18.35
CA THR A 240 14.89 -11.35 18.82
C THR A 240 14.30 -10.00 19.17
N GLU A 241 15.01 -9.20 19.97
CA GLU A 241 14.59 -7.84 20.28
C GLU A 241 14.52 -6.98 19.00
N GLU A 242 15.46 -7.14 18.06
CA GLU A 242 15.41 -6.43 16.78
C GLU A 242 14.21 -6.83 15.92
N GLY A 243 13.90 -8.12 15.81
CA GLY A 243 12.78 -8.59 14.99
C GLY A 243 11.42 -8.16 15.55
N ILE A 244 11.26 -8.17 16.88
CA ILE A 244 10.06 -7.63 17.54
C ILE A 244 9.96 -6.12 17.27
N TRP A 245 11.06 -5.38 17.45
CA TRP A 245 11.07 -3.94 17.18
C TRP A 245 10.72 -3.62 15.73
N VAL A 246 11.28 -4.35 14.75
CA VAL A 246 10.93 -4.18 13.33
C VAL A 246 9.45 -4.46 13.11
N ASN A 247 8.91 -5.56 13.64
CA ASN A 247 7.51 -5.90 13.49
C ASN A 247 6.57 -4.78 13.99
N GLU A 248 6.95 -4.09 15.08
CA GLU A 248 6.17 -3.00 15.67
C GLU A 248 6.40 -1.63 15.02
N ASN A 249 7.50 -1.42 14.28
CA ASN A 249 7.92 -0.09 13.84
C ASN A 249 8.13 0.06 12.33
N ALA A 250 8.29 -1.03 11.57
CA ALA A 250 8.57 -0.99 10.13
C ALA A 250 7.54 -0.15 9.35
N HIS A 251 6.25 -0.20 9.75
CA HIS A 251 5.17 0.51 9.08
C HIS A 251 5.35 2.03 9.08
N LYS A 252 5.96 2.58 10.15
CA LYS A 252 6.26 4.02 10.27
C LYS A 252 7.25 4.52 9.20
N PHE A 253 7.98 3.59 8.60
CA PHE A 253 8.94 3.82 7.51
C PHE A 253 8.42 3.30 6.17
N GLY A 254 7.16 2.90 6.08
CA GLY A 254 6.54 2.40 4.85
C GLY A 254 6.83 0.94 4.54
N PHE A 255 7.34 0.16 5.50
CA PHE A 255 7.57 -1.27 5.36
C PHE A 255 6.54 -2.09 6.13
N ILE A 256 6.16 -3.24 5.58
CA ILE A 256 5.37 -4.26 6.29
C ILE A 256 6.17 -5.55 6.45
N ILE A 257 5.83 -6.36 7.45
CA ILE A 257 6.22 -7.77 7.46
C ILE A 257 5.36 -8.48 6.42
N ARG A 258 5.96 -8.87 5.30
CA ARG A 258 5.20 -9.30 4.12
C ARG A 258 4.49 -10.64 4.31
N TYR A 259 5.16 -11.55 5.01
CA TYR A 259 4.72 -12.93 5.22
C TYR A 259 4.55 -13.20 6.72
N PRO A 260 3.44 -12.72 7.32
CA PRO A 260 3.19 -12.86 8.75
C PRO A 260 2.77 -14.29 9.14
N LYS A 261 2.99 -14.63 10.41
CA LYS A 261 2.66 -15.94 10.98
C LYS A 261 1.15 -16.20 10.97
N GLY A 262 0.72 -17.39 10.57
CA GLY A 262 -0.68 -17.78 10.56
C GLY A 262 -1.48 -17.30 9.34
N LYS A 263 -0.83 -16.62 8.39
CA LYS A 263 -1.44 -16.14 7.13
C LYS A 263 -0.88 -16.88 5.91
N GLU A 264 -0.22 -18.02 6.10
CA GLU A 264 0.49 -18.77 5.06
C GLU A 264 -0.45 -19.25 3.95
N SER A 265 -1.70 -19.58 4.28
CA SER A 265 -2.72 -19.98 3.31
C SER A 265 -3.19 -18.83 2.41
N ILE A 266 -2.95 -17.58 2.82
CA ILE A 266 -3.37 -16.37 2.10
C ILE A 266 -2.22 -15.89 1.22
N VAL A 267 -1.04 -15.69 1.81
CA VAL A 267 0.13 -15.14 1.09
C VAL A 267 0.89 -16.19 0.29
N GLY A 268 0.70 -17.48 0.61
CA GLY A 268 1.30 -18.62 -0.09
C GLY A 268 2.74 -18.93 0.30
N TYR A 269 3.30 -18.25 1.29
CA TYR A 269 4.66 -18.43 1.83
C TYR A 269 4.62 -18.71 3.33
N GLU A 270 5.66 -19.37 3.85
CA GLU A 270 5.81 -19.60 5.29
C GLU A 270 6.07 -18.26 6.01
N TYR A 271 6.01 -18.24 7.35
CA TYR A 271 6.34 -17.06 8.14
C TYR A 271 7.79 -16.61 7.92
N GLU A 272 7.97 -15.37 7.47
CA GLU A 272 9.30 -14.78 7.21
C GLU A 272 9.43 -13.42 7.92
N PRO A 273 9.75 -13.37 9.23
CA PRO A 273 9.88 -12.12 9.98
C PRO A 273 11.01 -11.20 9.47
N TRP A 274 11.91 -11.72 8.65
CA TRP A 274 13.02 -10.98 8.07
C TRP A 274 12.65 -10.27 6.76
N HIS A 275 11.58 -10.69 6.08
CA HIS A 275 11.22 -10.17 4.76
C HIS A 275 10.29 -8.96 4.92
N ILE A 276 10.86 -7.77 4.71
CA ILE A 276 10.10 -6.52 4.75
C ILE A 276 9.82 -6.01 3.33
N ARG A 277 8.59 -5.53 3.09
CA ARG A 277 8.14 -5.00 1.80
C ARG A 277 7.77 -3.53 1.92
N TYR A 278 8.40 -2.67 1.14
CA TYR A 278 8.04 -1.25 1.05
C TYR A 278 6.76 -1.07 0.23
N VAL A 279 5.81 -0.33 0.78
CA VAL A 279 4.52 0.01 0.16
C VAL A 279 4.13 1.49 0.33
N GLY A 280 4.97 2.28 1.01
CA GLY A 280 4.66 3.66 1.42
C GLY A 280 4.11 3.73 2.85
N VAL A 281 4.35 4.85 3.54
CA VAL A 281 4.04 5.00 4.98
C VAL A 281 2.56 4.84 5.28
N GLU A 282 1.69 5.51 4.52
CA GLU A 282 0.24 5.48 4.77
C GLU A 282 -0.34 4.07 4.59
N LEU A 283 -0.01 3.39 3.48
CA LEU A 283 -0.46 2.02 3.25
C LEU A 283 0.11 1.04 4.26
N ALA A 284 1.41 1.13 4.57
CA ALA A 284 2.03 0.24 5.54
C ALA A 284 1.39 0.39 6.92
N THR A 285 1.07 1.62 7.33
CA THR A 285 0.40 1.92 8.59
C THR A 285 -1.00 1.33 8.62
N LYS A 286 -1.81 1.50 7.56
CA LYS A 286 -3.15 0.91 7.49
C LYS A 286 -3.12 -0.63 7.50
N ILE A 287 -2.16 -1.25 6.81
CA ILE A 287 -1.97 -2.70 6.83
C ILE A 287 -1.60 -3.17 8.24
N PHE A 288 -0.66 -2.49 8.90
CA PHE A 288 -0.24 -2.80 10.26
C PHE A 288 -1.39 -2.67 11.28
N GLU A 289 -2.11 -1.55 11.26
CA GLU A 289 -3.21 -1.28 12.20
C GLU A 289 -4.41 -2.21 12.02
N SER A 290 -4.63 -2.72 10.80
CA SER A 290 -5.73 -3.63 10.49
C SER A 290 -5.42 -5.11 10.72
N ASP A 291 -4.15 -5.48 10.99
CA ASP A 291 -3.67 -6.87 11.09
C ASP A 291 -4.01 -7.72 9.83
N LEU A 292 -4.08 -7.04 8.68
CA LEU A 292 -4.31 -7.65 7.38
C LEU A 292 -2.99 -7.88 6.65
N THR A 293 -2.99 -8.84 5.74
CA THR A 293 -1.98 -8.96 4.69
C THR A 293 -2.26 -7.95 3.56
N MET A 294 -1.30 -7.73 2.65
CA MET A 294 -1.57 -6.97 1.43
C MET A 294 -2.72 -7.59 0.63
N GLU A 295 -2.72 -8.93 0.49
CA GLU A 295 -3.79 -9.66 -0.18
C GLU A 295 -5.16 -9.37 0.43
N GLU A 296 -5.30 -9.45 1.76
CA GLU A 296 -6.56 -9.15 2.43
C GLU A 296 -6.96 -7.67 2.33
N TYR A 297 -6.01 -6.74 2.48
CA TYR A 297 -6.29 -5.29 2.43
C TYR A 297 -6.86 -4.85 1.07
N PHE A 298 -6.33 -5.43 -0.01
CA PHE A 298 -6.79 -5.18 -1.38
C PHE A 298 -7.90 -6.16 -1.83
N GLU A 299 -8.44 -6.96 -0.91
CA GLU A 299 -9.52 -7.92 -1.18
C GLU A 299 -9.20 -8.84 -2.38
N LEU A 300 -7.94 -9.26 -2.52
CA LEU A 300 -7.52 -10.15 -3.60
C LEU A 300 -8.30 -11.48 -3.48
N PRO A 301 -9.03 -11.91 -4.53
CA PRO A 301 -9.75 -13.18 -4.49
C PRO A 301 -8.78 -14.34 -4.23
N MET A 302 -9.11 -15.18 -3.25
CA MET A 302 -8.36 -16.40 -2.91
C MET A 302 -8.61 -17.53 -3.90
#